data_AF-A0A4R9PWU2-F1
#
_entry.id   AF-A0A4R9PWU2-F1
#
_cell.length_a   1.000
_cell.length_b   1.000
_cell.length_c   1.000
_cell.angle_alpha   90.00
_cell.angle_beta   90.00
_cell.angle_gamma   90.00
#
_symmetry.space_group_name_H-M   'P 1'
#
loop_
_entity.id
_entity.type
_entity.pdbx_description
1 polymer ?
#
loop_
_entity_poly.entity_id
_entity_poly.type
_entity_poly.pdbx_seq_one_letter_code
_entity_poly.pdbx_strand_id
1 'polypeptide(L)'
;QIQALYVTPHRWTPFFRIASDRKVIQKDVRLWDYKHQVLAMTRLKPWMLFFAVKLIELAVQSRPKALARILFHPDPEQRHSMRWYTKMGRRVWFREVWAFLARDRRVTDGPTLAEFWGAPQDAEEE
;
A
#
# COMPACT_ATOMS: atom_id res chain seq x y z
N GLN A 1 10.17 0.88 12.33
CA GLN A 1 9.36 0.28 11.25
C GLN A 1 8.91 1.40 10.34
N ILE A 2 8.93 1.22 9.03
CA ILE A 2 8.41 2.20 8.07
C ILE A 2 7.05 1.70 7.61
N GLN A 3 6.09 2.61 7.48
CA GLN A 3 4.78 2.32 6.91
C GLN A 3 4.66 3.09 5.59
N ALA A 4 4.46 2.36 4.50
CA ALA A 4 4.14 2.93 3.21
C ALA A 4 2.62 2.82 3.01
N LEU A 5 1.99 3.91 2.55
CA LEU A 5 0.56 4.00 2.35
C LEU A 5 0.29 4.46 0.91
N TYR A 6 -0.72 3.89 0.28
CA TYR A 6 -1.26 4.41 -0.96
C TYR A 6 -2.29 5.50 -0.67
N VAL A 7 -2.32 6.51 -1.53
CA VAL A 7 -3.34 7.54 -1.42
C VAL A 7 -4.70 6.96 -1.79
N THR A 8 -5.67 7.15 -0.90
CA THR A 8 -7.07 6.76 -1.11
C THR A 8 -7.89 8.04 -1.11
N PRO A 9 -8.57 8.39 -2.21
CA PRO A 9 -9.30 9.65 -2.28
C PRO A 9 -10.64 9.52 -1.54
N HIS A 10 -10.94 10.49 -0.68
CA HIS A 10 -12.24 10.60 0.00
C HIS A 10 -12.97 11.85 -0.49
N ARG A 11 -14.27 11.75 -0.78
CA ARG A 11 -15.04 12.81 -1.47
C ARG A 11 -15.00 14.18 -0.80
N TRP A 12 -14.89 14.20 0.52
CA TRP A 12 -14.79 15.41 1.34
C TRP A 12 -13.39 16.05 1.33
N THR A 13 -12.38 15.38 0.79
CA THR A 13 -11.01 15.91 0.76
C THR A 13 -10.70 16.71 -0.51
N PRO A 14 -9.90 17.78 -0.43
CA PRO A 14 -9.43 18.50 -1.63
C PRO A 14 -8.66 17.60 -2.61
N PHE A 15 -8.02 16.53 -2.10
CA PHE A 15 -7.33 15.57 -2.94
C PHE A 15 -8.26 14.84 -3.90
N PHE A 16 -9.50 14.54 -3.50
CA PHE A 16 -10.49 13.91 -4.37
C PHE A 16 -10.82 14.81 -5.56
N ARG A 17 -11.01 16.11 -5.34
CA ARG A 17 -11.22 17.10 -6.41
C ARG A 17 -10.05 17.13 -7.40
N ILE A 18 -8.80 17.11 -6.90
CA ILE A 18 -7.60 17.10 -7.76
C ILE A 18 -7.45 15.78 -8.54
N ALA A 19 -7.97 14.68 -7.98
CA ALA A 19 -7.86 13.35 -8.55
C ALA A 19 -9.12 12.90 -9.31
N SER A 20 -10.14 13.76 -9.48
CA SER A 20 -11.47 13.42 -10.02
C SER A 20 -11.40 12.74 -11.38
N ASP A 21 -10.46 13.17 -12.21
CA ASP A 21 -10.35 12.72 -13.60
C ASP A 21 -9.45 11.48 -13.74
N ARG A 22 -8.81 11.05 -12.65
CA ARG A 22 -7.97 9.84 -12.67
C ARG A 22 -8.84 8.61 -12.80
N LYS A 23 -8.35 7.64 -13.58
CA LYS A 23 -9.04 6.37 -13.78
C LYS A 23 -8.96 5.49 -12.53
N VAL A 24 -10.09 4.88 -12.17
CA VAL A 24 -10.17 3.88 -11.11
C VAL A 24 -9.61 2.55 -11.60
N ILE A 25 -8.60 2.01 -10.92
CA ILE A 25 -7.99 0.71 -11.27
C ILE A 25 -8.43 -0.43 -10.36
N GLN A 26 -9.08 -0.11 -9.23
CA GLN A 26 -9.67 -1.08 -8.30
C GLN A 26 -11.16 -0.80 -8.11
N LYS A 27 -12.01 -1.69 -8.62
CA LYS A 27 -13.47 -1.54 -8.52
C LYS A 27 -14.05 -2.14 -7.24
N ASP A 28 -13.35 -3.05 -6.58
CA ASP A 28 -13.80 -3.61 -5.31
C ASP A 28 -13.57 -2.60 -4.18
N VAL A 29 -14.65 -1.99 -3.70
CA VAL A 29 -14.66 -1.00 -2.61
C VAL A 29 -14.05 -1.55 -1.32
N ARG A 30 -14.08 -2.86 -1.09
CA ARG A 30 -13.47 -3.48 0.11
C ARG A 30 -11.95 -3.32 0.14
N LEU A 31 -11.34 -3.07 -1.01
CA LEU A 31 -9.91 -2.84 -1.18
C LEU A 31 -9.57 -1.34 -1.23
N TRP A 32 -10.52 -0.43 -1.01
CA TRP A 32 -10.27 1.01 -0.89
C TRP A 32 -9.76 1.36 0.51
N ASP A 33 -8.64 0.72 0.87
CA ASP A 33 -7.85 1.01 2.04
C ASP A 33 -6.51 1.65 1.63
N TYR A 34 -5.70 2.02 2.62
CA TYR A 34 -4.38 2.59 2.36
C TYR A 34 -3.32 1.55 1.92
N LYS A 35 -3.71 0.28 1.70
CA LYS A 35 -2.82 -0.83 1.31
C LYS A 35 -2.93 -1.22 -0.16
N HIS A 36 -4.02 -0.85 -0.84
CA HIS A 36 -4.18 -1.14 -2.25
C HIS A 36 -4.18 0.15 -3.10
N GLN A 37 -3.68 0.00 -4.31
CA GLN A 37 -3.71 1.09 -5.29
C GLN A 37 -5.08 1.14 -5.94
N VAL A 38 -5.78 2.26 -5.77
CA VAL A 38 -7.16 2.43 -6.24
C VAL A 38 -7.28 3.33 -7.47
N LEU A 39 -6.29 4.21 -7.70
CA LEU A 39 -6.23 5.11 -8.85
C LEU A 39 -5.04 4.81 -9.77
N ALA A 40 -5.24 5.03 -11.07
CA ALA A 40 -4.16 5.07 -12.04
C ALA A 40 -3.26 6.29 -11.78
N MET A 41 -1.95 6.10 -11.98
CA MET A 41 -0.97 7.19 -11.94
C MET A 41 -0.53 7.55 -13.35
N THR A 42 -0.13 8.81 -13.55
CA THR A 42 0.25 9.33 -14.86
C THR A 42 1.62 8.83 -15.34
N ARG A 43 2.59 8.72 -14.44
CA ARG A 43 4.00 8.42 -14.80
C ARG A 43 4.47 7.02 -14.40
N LEU A 44 3.79 6.37 -13.47
CA LEU A 44 4.20 5.07 -12.92
C LEU A 44 3.10 4.04 -13.14
N LYS A 45 3.49 2.86 -13.64
CA LYS A 45 2.57 1.72 -13.72
C LYS A 45 2.35 1.17 -12.30
N PRO A 46 1.15 0.63 -11.97
CA PRO A 46 0.87 0.14 -10.62
C PRO A 46 1.85 -0.91 -10.10
N TRP A 47 2.36 -1.78 -10.99
CA TRP A 47 3.36 -2.78 -10.64
C TRP A 47 4.73 -2.16 -10.29
N MET A 48 5.13 -1.11 -11.00
CA MET A 48 6.40 -0.42 -10.72
C MET A 48 6.39 0.16 -9.32
N LEU A 49 5.29 0.84 -8.96
CA LEU A 49 5.13 1.41 -7.62
C LEU A 49 5.09 0.31 -6.55
N PHE A 50 4.32 -0.76 -6.78
CA PHE A 50 4.22 -1.87 -5.83
C PHE A 50 5.59 -2.50 -5.55
N PHE A 51 6.33 -2.88 -6.59
CA PHE A 51 7.64 -3.51 -6.40
C PHE A 51 8.69 -2.54 -5.83
N ALA A 52 8.62 -1.23 -6.14
CA ALA A 52 9.48 -0.25 -5.51
C ALA A 52 9.26 -0.17 -3.99
N VAL A 53 7.99 -0.14 -3.54
CA VAL A 53 7.66 -0.19 -2.11
C VAL A 53 8.18 -1.47 -1.47
N LYS A 54 7.94 -2.63 -2.09
CA LYS A 54 8.41 -3.92 -1.58
C LYS A 54 9.94 -4.04 -1.53
N LEU A 55 10.64 -3.40 -2.46
CA LEU A 55 12.10 -3.31 -2.46
C LEU A 55 12.59 -2.44 -1.29
N ILE A 56 11.96 -1.29 -1.04
CA ILE A 56 12.30 -0.42 0.11
C ILE A 56 12.06 -1.16 1.43
N GLU A 57 10.92 -1.85 1.57
CA GLU A 57 10.63 -2.68 2.74
C GLU A 57 11.73 -3.72 2.96
N LEU A 58 12.12 -4.44 1.90
CA LEU A 58 13.19 -5.43 1.95
C LEU A 58 14.52 -4.79 2.35
N ALA A 59 14.92 -3.70 1.70
CA ALA A 59 16.19 -3.01 1.95
C ALA A 59 16.31 -2.47 3.39
N VAL A 60 15.19 -1.98 3.95
CA VAL A 60 15.15 -1.49 5.33
C VAL A 60 15.20 -2.65 6.33
N GLN A 61 14.53 -3.76 6.05
CA GLN A 61 14.53 -4.95 6.90
C GLN A 61 15.83 -5.76 6.81
N SER A 62 16.53 -5.72 5.67
CA SER A 62 17.80 -6.43 5.44
C SER A 62 19.03 -5.67 5.95
N ARG A 63 18.86 -4.53 6.61
CA ARG A 63 19.97 -3.74 7.15
C ARG A 63 20.82 -4.59 8.09
N PRO A 64 22.17 -4.64 7.92
CA PRO A 64 23.03 -5.50 8.73
C PRO A 64 22.85 -5.31 10.24
N LYS A 65 22.71 -4.05 10.70
CA LYS A 65 22.46 -3.74 12.12
C LYS A 65 21.13 -4.30 12.64
N ALA A 66 20.08 -4.30 11.82
CA ALA A 66 18.77 -4.83 12.20
C ALA A 66 18.82 -6.37 12.30
N LEU A 67 19.45 -7.02 11.32
CA LEU A 67 19.63 -8.48 11.32
C LEU A 67 20.50 -8.94 12.49
N ALA A 68 21.62 -8.24 12.74
CA ALA A 68 22.48 -8.52 13.89
C ALA A 68 21.71 -8.43 15.21
N ARG A 69 20.83 -7.43 15.36
CA ARG A 69 19.96 -7.32 16.55
C ARG A 69 19.01 -8.50 16.69
N ILE A 70 18.35 -8.94 15.62
CA ILE A 70 17.42 -10.08 15.67
C ILE A 70 18.14 -11.40 16.00
N LEU A 71 19.39 -11.55 15.55
CA LEU A 71 20.17 -12.76 15.75
C LEU A 71 20.87 -12.81 17.12
N PHE A 72 21.48 -11.69 17.54
CA PHE A 72 22.44 -11.62 18.64
C PHE A 72 21.98 -10.75 19.82
N HIS A 73 20.70 -10.36 19.91
CA HIS A 73 20.23 -9.63 21.09
C HIS A 73 20.55 -10.41 22.38
N PRO A 74 21.10 -9.76 23.41
CA PRO A 74 21.49 -10.42 24.66
C PRO A 74 20.28 -10.96 25.41
N ASP A 75 19.20 -10.18 25.48
CA ASP A 75 17.94 -10.59 26.12
C ASP A 75 17.21 -11.64 25.26
N PRO A 76 17.00 -12.88 25.75
CA PRO A 76 16.36 -13.96 25.02
C PRO A 76 14.87 -13.73 24.75
N GLU A 77 14.15 -13.03 25.63
CA GLU A 77 12.71 -12.76 25.46
C GLU A 77 12.51 -11.74 24.33
N GLN A 78 13.25 -10.64 24.37
CA GLN A 78 13.25 -9.66 23.29
C GLN A 78 13.68 -10.28 21.96
N ARG A 79 14.69 -11.17 21.98
CA ARG A 79 15.13 -11.91 20.79
C ARG A 79 14.03 -12.80 20.22
N HIS A 80 13.27 -13.50 21.07
CA HIS A 80 12.14 -14.30 20.65
C HIS A 80 11.07 -13.43 19.97
N SER A 81 10.64 -12.35 20.62
CA SER A 81 9.65 -11.41 20.10
C SER A 81 10.08 -10.83 18.74
N MET A 82 11.33 -10.37 18.62
CA MET A 82 11.87 -9.85 17.35
C MET A 82 11.86 -10.89 16.23
N ARG A 83 12.26 -12.14 16.51
CA ARG A 83 12.21 -13.23 15.53
C ARG A 83 10.76 -13.54 15.13
N TRP A 84 9.83 -13.52 16.08
CA TRP A 84 8.42 -13.74 15.82
C TRP A 84 7.84 -12.67 14.88
N TYR A 85 8.04 -11.38 15.20
CA TYR A 85 7.58 -10.26 14.36
C TYR A 85 8.22 -10.31 12.97
N THR A 86 9.51 -10.63 12.87
CA THR A 86 10.21 -10.75 11.59
C THR A 86 9.65 -11.91 10.76
N LYS A 87 9.35 -13.06 11.38
CA LYS A 87 8.74 -14.23 10.72
C LYS A 87 7.33 -13.89 10.21
N MET A 88 6.53 -13.20 11.01
CA MET A 88 5.19 -12.77 10.61
C MET A 88 5.26 -11.78 9.44
N GLY A 89 6.12 -10.76 9.53
CA GLY A 89 6.31 -9.76 8.48
C GLY A 89 6.68 -10.39 7.13
N ARG A 90 7.59 -11.38 7.13
CA ARG A 90 7.94 -12.14 5.91
C ARG A 90 6.75 -12.87 5.29
N ARG A 91 5.89 -13.49 6.11
CA ARG A 91 4.68 -14.18 5.62
C ARG A 91 3.70 -13.21 4.99
N VAL A 92 3.50 -12.04 5.62
CA VAL A 92 2.66 -10.98 5.08
C VAL A 92 3.21 -10.46 3.76
N TRP A 93 4.52 -10.21 3.68
CA TRP A 93 5.17 -9.75 2.45
C TRP A 93 4.91 -10.71 1.27
N PHE A 94 5.10 -12.02 1.45
CA PHE A 94 4.81 -13.01 0.40
C PHE A 94 3.32 -13.05 0.04
N ARG A 95 2.43 -12.96 1.03
CA ARG A 95 0.99 -12.92 0.80
C ARG A 95 0.59 -11.68 -0.01
N GLU A 96 1.17 -10.53 0.28
CA GLU A 96 0.90 -9.28 -0.44
C GLU A 96 1.40 -9.35 -1.88
N VAL A 97 2.60 -9.88 -2.12
CA VAL A 97 3.11 -10.08 -3.49
C VAL A 97 2.22 -11.05 -4.26
N TRP A 98 1.79 -12.16 -3.64
CA TRP A 98 0.87 -13.09 -4.27
C TRP A 98 -0.52 -12.47 -4.55
N ALA A 99 -1.06 -11.73 -3.58
CA ALA A 99 -2.33 -11.04 -3.74
C ALA A 99 -2.27 -10.04 -4.89
N PHE A 100 -1.19 -9.27 -4.97
CA PHE A 100 -0.95 -8.33 -6.05
C PHE A 100 -0.91 -9.02 -7.42
N LEU A 101 -0.25 -10.17 -7.54
CA LEU A 101 -0.10 -10.87 -8.82
C LEU A 101 -1.37 -11.62 -9.24
N ALA A 102 -2.09 -12.23 -8.30
CA ALA A 102 -3.12 -13.22 -8.61
C ALA A 102 -4.54 -12.86 -8.16
N ARG A 103 -4.72 -11.95 -7.18
CA ARG A 103 -6.04 -11.72 -6.54
C ARG A 103 -6.60 -10.33 -6.77
N ASP A 104 -5.79 -9.29 -6.75
CA ASP A 104 -6.27 -7.90 -6.71
C ASP A 104 -6.92 -7.40 -8.01
N ARG A 105 -7.01 -8.24 -9.06
CA ARG A 105 -7.74 -8.03 -10.33
C ARG A 105 -7.92 -6.54 -10.71
N ARG A 106 -6.82 -5.88 -11.05
CA ARG A 106 -6.83 -4.48 -11.47
C ARG A 106 -7.31 -4.33 -12.90
N VAL A 107 -8.09 -3.28 -13.15
CA VAL A 107 -8.54 -2.90 -14.50
C VAL A 107 -7.60 -1.85 -15.08
N THR A 108 -7.37 -1.91 -16.40
CA THR A 108 -6.53 -0.95 -17.13
C THR A 108 -7.29 0.29 -17.56
N ASP A 109 -8.58 0.17 -17.86
CA ASP A 109 -9.44 1.25 -18.32
C ASP A 109 -10.75 1.26 -17.50
N GLY A 110 -10.67 1.86 -16.32
CA GLY A 110 -11.84 2.05 -15.47
C GLY A 110 -12.56 3.39 -15.72
N PRO A 111 -13.69 3.61 -15.04
CA PRO A 111 -14.32 4.93 -15.00
C PRO A 111 -13.38 5.95 -14.35
N THR A 112 -13.66 7.23 -14.56
CA THR A 112 -13.03 8.29 -13.75
C THR A 112 -13.46 8.18 -12.30
N LEU A 113 -12.69 8.77 -11.38
CA LEU A 113 -13.04 8.78 -9.97
C LEU A 113 -14.39 9.47 -9.73
N ALA A 114 -14.67 10.57 -10.45
CA ALA A 114 -15.95 11.26 -10.38
C ALA A 114 -17.12 10.42 -10.92
N GLU A 115 -16.93 9.65 -12.00
CA GLU A 115 -17.93 8.71 -12.51
C GLU A 115 -18.20 7.56 -11.52
N PHE A 116 -17.17 7.12 -10.78
CA PHE A 116 -17.29 5.98 -9.87
C PHE A 116 -17.88 6.34 -8.50
N TRP A 117 -17.47 7.46 -7.89
CA TRP A 117 -17.88 7.88 -6.55
C TRP A 117 -18.82 9.09 -6.52
N GLY A 118 -19.00 9.79 -7.64
CA GLY A 118 -19.77 11.02 -7.73
C GLY A 118 -18.92 12.29 -7.59
N ALA A 119 -19.59 13.45 -7.57
CA ALA A 119 -18.94 14.75 -7.49
C ALA A 119 -18.21 14.97 -6.15
N PRO A 120 -17.15 15.82 -6.13
CA PRO A 120 -16.49 16.26 -4.90
C PRO A 120 -17.49 16.88 -3.89
N GLN A 121 -17.20 16.73 -2.60
CA GLN A 121 -18.00 17.26 -1.48
C GLN A 121 -17.16 18.15 -0.56
N ASP A 122 -15.97 18.56 -0.99
CA ASP A 122 -15.04 19.38 -0.19
C ASP A 122 -15.57 20.79 0.13
N ALA A 123 -16.62 21.24 -0.55
CA ALA A 123 -17.31 22.50 -0.29
C ALA A 123 -18.39 22.43 0.80
N GLU A 124 -18.76 21.23 1.28
CA GLU A 124 -19.77 21.04 2.34
C GLU A 124 -19.16 21.14 3.76
N GLU A 125 -17.82 21.23 3.87
CA GLU A 125 -17.09 21.35 5.14
C GLU A 125 -16.73 22.81 5.52
N GLU A 126 -17.07 23.81 4.69
CA GLU A 126 -17.01 25.25 5.03
C GLU A 126 -18.31 25.75 5.69
#